data_AF-A0A963QTJ6-F1
#
_entry.id   AF-A0A963QTJ6-F1
#
_cell.length_a   1.000
_cell.length_b   1.000
_cell.length_c   1.000
_cell.angle_alpha   90.00
_cell.angle_beta   90.00
_cell.angle_gamma   90.00
#
_symmetry.space_group_name_H-M   'P 1'
#
loop_
_entity.id
_entity.type
_entity.pdbx_description
1 polymer ?
#
loop_
_entity_poly.entity_id
_entity_poly.type
_entity_poly.pdbx_seq_one_letter_code
_entity_poly.pdbx_strand_id
1 'polypeptide(L)'
;MLSRCRLWTEPEAMLAKPLAAVFRVVEVFADESHWWRYLIECRTCGQLYVFEFFDEIDWSLGDDPRYTTYVPVGSRAEVDELLQAPRGQLHSSGPELRADRPSGKPETIRWFGREDRNGSPE
;
A
#
# COMPACT_ATOMS: atom_id res chain seq x y z
N MET A 1 6.45 4.85 -17.06
CA MET A 1 5.07 4.60 -17.53
C MET A 1 4.36 3.73 -16.47
N LEU A 2 3.90 4.33 -15.36
CA LEU A 2 3.40 3.61 -14.17
C LEU A 2 1.86 3.52 -14.10
N SER A 3 1.13 4.04 -15.10
CA SER A 3 -0.31 4.32 -15.01
C SER A 3 -1.26 3.20 -15.49
N ARG A 4 -0.79 1.95 -15.64
CA ARG A 4 -1.62 0.84 -16.19
C ARG A 4 -2.02 -0.25 -15.20
N CYS A 5 -1.57 -0.20 -13.94
CA CYS A 5 -1.98 -1.21 -12.97
C CYS A 5 -3.44 -0.96 -12.53
N ARG A 6 -4.26 -2.01 -12.46
CA ARG A 6 -5.67 -1.90 -12.03
C ARG A 6 -5.82 -1.35 -10.61
N LEU A 7 -4.81 -1.43 -9.77
CA LEU A 7 -4.81 -0.79 -8.45
C LEU A 7 -4.96 0.75 -8.55
N TRP A 8 -4.58 1.35 -9.67
CA TRP A 8 -4.75 2.78 -9.91
C TRP A 8 -6.16 3.16 -10.36
N THR A 9 -6.87 2.27 -11.04
CA THR A 9 -8.17 2.58 -11.63
C THR A 9 -9.33 2.02 -10.82
N GLU A 10 -9.10 0.91 -10.11
CA GLU A 10 -10.13 0.15 -9.39
C GLU A 10 -9.57 -0.39 -8.05
N PRO A 11 -9.01 0.49 -7.17
CA PRO A 11 -8.34 0.05 -5.95
C PRO A 11 -9.26 -0.75 -5.03
N GLU A 12 -10.52 -0.34 -4.85
CA GLU A 12 -11.49 -1.04 -4.00
C GLU A 12 -11.74 -2.47 -4.48
N ALA A 13 -11.92 -2.67 -5.80
CA ALA A 13 -12.16 -3.99 -6.38
C ALA A 13 -10.92 -4.90 -6.31
N MET A 14 -9.72 -4.32 -6.33
CA MET A 14 -8.48 -5.06 -6.11
C MET A 14 -8.34 -5.45 -4.64
N LEU A 15 -8.49 -4.49 -3.72
CA LEU A 15 -8.25 -4.69 -2.28
C LEU A 15 -9.35 -5.49 -1.57
N ALA A 16 -10.54 -5.64 -2.16
CA ALA A 16 -11.57 -6.57 -1.70
C ALA A 16 -11.17 -8.05 -1.81
N LYS A 17 -10.06 -8.37 -2.51
CA LYS A 17 -9.55 -9.73 -2.68
C LYS A 17 -8.39 -9.97 -1.71
N PRO A 18 -8.14 -11.23 -1.29
CA PRO A 18 -6.95 -11.56 -0.53
C PRO A 18 -5.67 -11.09 -1.23
N LEU A 19 -4.70 -10.55 -0.49
CA LEU A 19 -3.46 -9.99 -1.02
C LEU A 19 -2.78 -10.96 -2.02
N ALA A 20 -2.68 -12.24 -1.68
CA ALA A 20 -2.04 -13.26 -2.51
C ALA A 20 -2.75 -13.54 -3.85
N ALA A 21 -4.04 -13.22 -3.97
CA ALA A 21 -4.80 -13.37 -5.21
C ALA A 21 -4.50 -12.24 -6.20
N VAL A 22 -4.10 -11.06 -5.69
CA VAL A 22 -3.79 -9.88 -6.50
C VAL A 22 -2.30 -9.74 -6.75
N PHE A 23 -1.50 -10.07 -5.75
CA PHE A 23 -0.07 -9.84 -5.76
C PHE A 23 0.73 -11.12 -5.54
N ARG A 24 1.92 -11.15 -6.10
CA ARG A 24 2.99 -12.08 -5.76
C ARG A 24 3.92 -11.39 -4.77
N VAL A 25 4.22 -12.01 -3.65
CA VAL A 25 5.30 -11.55 -2.76
C VAL A 25 6.63 -11.85 -3.43
N VAL A 26 7.46 -10.82 -3.60
CA VAL A 26 8.79 -10.91 -4.22
C VAL A 26 9.87 -11.00 -3.14
N GLU A 27 9.76 -10.19 -2.10
CA GLU A 27 10.72 -10.12 -0.99
C GLU A 27 9.98 -9.79 0.31
N VAL A 28 10.41 -10.38 1.42
CA VAL A 28 9.86 -10.14 2.76
C VAL A 28 10.91 -9.41 3.59
N PHE A 29 10.57 -8.21 4.07
CA PHE A 29 11.44 -7.40 4.93
C PHE A 29 11.04 -7.48 6.41
N ALA A 30 9.73 -7.59 6.68
CA ALA A 30 9.18 -7.84 8.01
C ALA A 30 7.88 -8.66 7.89
N ASP A 31 7.71 -9.65 8.75
CA ASP A 31 6.50 -10.50 8.87
C ASP A 31 6.24 -10.80 10.35
N GLU A 32 5.75 -9.79 11.06
CA GLU A 32 5.39 -9.86 12.48
C GLU A 32 3.87 -9.86 12.64
N SER A 33 3.35 -10.32 13.78
CA SER A 33 1.90 -10.50 14.00
C SER A 33 1.03 -9.26 13.69
N HIS A 34 1.57 -8.05 13.84
CA HIS A 34 0.85 -6.78 13.65
C HIS A 34 1.60 -5.80 12.76
N TRP A 35 2.62 -6.28 12.03
CA TRP A 35 3.40 -5.44 11.15
C TRP A 35 4.08 -6.24 10.05
N TRP A 36 3.73 -5.94 8.81
CA TRP A 36 4.29 -6.56 7.62
C TRP A 36 4.91 -5.50 6.73
N ARG A 37 6.05 -5.82 6.13
CA ARG A 37 6.64 -5.01 5.07
C ARG A 37 7.23 -5.89 3.99
N TYR A 38 6.70 -5.78 2.78
CA TYR A 38 7.00 -6.66 1.65
C TYR A 38 7.32 -5.85 0.39
N LEU A 39 8.12 -6.41 -0.49
CA LEU A 39 8.08 -6.07 -1.91
C LEU A 39 7.08 -7.00 -2.58
N ILE A 40 6.04 -6.43 -3.18
CA ILE A 40 5.00 -7.19 -3.88
C ILE A 40 4.87 -6.76 -5.33
N GLU A 41 4.44 -7.69 -6.17
CA GLU A 41 4.27 -7.48 -7.60
C GLU A 41 2.83 -7.77 -8.01
N CYS A 42 2.21 -6.83 -8.74
CA CYS A 42 0.88 -7.05 -9.30
C CYS A 42 0.91 -8.19 -10.30
N ARG A 43 0.14 -9.26 -10.06
CA ARG A 43 0.12 -10.45 -10.93
C ARG A 43 -0.36 -10.17 -12.35
N THR A 44 -1.11 -9.08 -12.55
CA THR A 44 -1.71 -8.75 -13.85
C THR A 44 -0.77 -7.96 -14.75
N CYS A 45 0.05 -7.06 -14.19
CA CYS A 45 0.85 -6.12 -14.99
C CYS A 45 2.33 -6.01 -14.59
N GLY A 46 2.77 -6.70 -13.54
CA GLY A 46 4.16 -6.68 -13.09
C GLY A 46 4.59 -5.43 -12.33
N GLN A 47 3.68 -4.49 -12.05
CA GLN A 47 4.00 -3.30 -11.25
C GLN A 47 4.42 -3.73 -9.84
N LEU A 48 5.59 -3.24 -9.41
CA LEU A 48 6.11 -3.44 -8.06
C LEU A 48 5.57 -2.38 -7.11
N TYR A 49 5.35 -2.80 -5.86
CA TYR A 49 4.96 -1.96 -4.74
C TYR A 49 5.76 -2.35 -3.51
N VAL A 50 6.25 -1.36 -2.76
CA VAL A 50 6.54 -1.56 -1.34
C VAL A 50 5.21 -1.51 -0.61
N PHE A 51 4.90 -2.59 0.09
CA PHE A 51 3.67 -2.78 0.84
C PHE A 51 3.98 -2.76 2.33
N GLU A 52 3.18 -2.03 3.09
CA GLU A 52 3.15 -2.12 4.55
C GLU A 52 1.73 -2.40 5.03
N PHE A 53 1.60 -3.35 5.95
CA PHE A 53 0.45 -3.49 6.83
C PHE A 53 0.89 -3.20 8.26
N PHE A 54 0.12 -2.41 8.98
CA PHE A 54 0.35 -2.10 10.38
C PHE A 54 -0.97 -2.09 11.14
N ASP A 55 -0.98 -2.80 12.26
CA ASP A 55 -2.12 -2.92 13.17
C ASP A 55 -1.67 -2.43 14.55
N GLU A 56 -2.37 -1.42 15.08
CA GLU A 56 -2.04 -0.83 16.37
C GLU A 56 -2.78 -1.60 17.48
N ILE A 57 -2.04 -2.42 18.24
CA ILE A 57 -2.63 -3.16 19.35
C ILE A 57 -2.92 -2.19 20.50
N ASP A 58 -4.18 -1.83 20.69
CA ASP A 58 -4.62 -0.98 21.80
C ASP A 58 -5.23 -1.79 22.96
N TRP A 59 -5.40 -3.11 22.79
CA TRP A 59 -6.01 -4.07 23.73
C TRP A 59 -7.41 -3.66 24.21
N SER A 60 -8.05 -2.72 23.52
CA SER A 60 -9.34 -2.14 23.84
C SER A 60 -10.39 -2.72 22.90
N LEU A 61 -11.08 -3.76 23.36
CA LEU A 61 -12.34 -4.25 22.78
C LEU A 61 -12.29 -4.79 21.32
N GLY A 62 -11.11 -5.01 20.75
CA GLY A 62 -10.93 -5.79 19.51
C GLY A 62 -11.26 -5.05 18.21
N ASP A 63 -11.29 -3.72 18.23
CA ASP A 63 -11.40 -2.87 17.05
C ASP A 63 -10.13 -2.02 16.84
N ASP A 64 -8.99 -2.70 16.90
CA ASP A 64 -7.65 -2.12 16.74
C ASP A 64 -7.53 -1.38 15.39
N PRO A 65 -7.02 -0.13 15.34
CA PRO A 65 -6.79 0.58 14.09
C PRO A 65 -5.86 -0.20 13.14
N ARG A 66 -6.26 -0.33 11.87
CA ARG A 66 -5.44 -0.97 10.82
C ARG A 66 -5.14 -0.01 9.69
N TYR A 67 -3.90 -0.06 9.23
CA TYR A 67 -3.38 0.80 8.18
C TYR A 67 -2.63 -0.04 7.16
N THR A 68 -2.96 0.15 5.89
CA THR A 68 -2.26 -0.52 4.79
C THR A 68 -1.79 0.51 3.78
N THR A 69 -0.51 0.50 3.44
CA THR A 69 0.07 1.41 2.44
C THR A 69 0.71 0.65 1.30
N TYR A 70 0.49 1.12 0.07
CA TYR A 70 1.09 0.62 -1.16
C TYR A 70 1.81 1.77 -1.88
N VAL A 71 3.13 1.70 -1.95
CA VAL A 71 3.94 2.68 -2.68
C VAL A 71 4.47 2.03 -3.97
N PRO A 72 4.04 2.47 -5.18
CA PRO A 72 4.57 1.99 -6.44
C PRO A 72 6.06 2.34 -6.55
N VAL A 73 6.86 1.37 -6.96
CA VAL A 73 8.31 1.54 -7.17
C VAL A 73 8.70 1.05 -8.55
N GLY A 74 9.69 1.71 -9.15
CA GLY A 74 10.29 1.38 -10.44
C GLY A 74 11.74 0.93 -10.35
N SER A 75 12.39 1.09 -9.19
CA SER A 75 13.81 0.74 -9.03
C SER A 75 14.13 0.19 -7.64
N ARG A 76 15.28 -0.51 -7.52
CA ARG A 76 15.78 -0.99 -6.22
C ARG A 76 16.16 0.16 -5.29
N ALA A 77 16.67 1.27 -5.82
CA ALA A 77 17.02 2.44 -5.02
C ALA A 77 15.79 3.04 -4.30
N GLU A 78 14.66 3.13 -5.00
CA GLU A 78 13.39 3.57 -4.39
C GLU A 78 12.91 2.60 -3.29
N VAL A 79 13.09 1.30 -3.49
CA VAL A 79 12.81 0.30 -2.44
C VAL A 79 13.70 0.55 -1.23
N ASP A 80 15.02 0.63 -1.42
CA ASP A 80 15.98 0.78 -0.33
C ASP A 80 15.76 2.09 0.46
N GLU A 81 15.33 3.17 -0.21
CA GLU A 81 14.91 4.43 0.41
C GLU A 81 13.67 4.24 1.30
N LEU A 82 12.62 3.62 0.76
CA LEU A 82 11.38 3.37 1.50
C LEU A 82 11.58 2.44 2.71
N LEU A 83 12.56 1.53 2.65
CA LEU A 83 12.90 0.66 3.78
C LEU A 83 13.50 1.42 4.97
N GLN A 84 13.96 2.66 4.78
CA GLN A 84 14.41 3.51 5.90
C GLN A 84 13.25 4.11 6.71
N ALA A 85 12.01 4.03 6.20
CA ALA A 85 10.85 4.57 6.89
C ALA A 85 10.58 3.81 8.22
N PRO A 86 10.21 4.51 9.31
CA PRO A 86 9.81 3.85 10.55
C PRO A 86 8.63 2.88 10.34
N ARG A 87 8.47 1.95 11.28
CA ARG A 87 7.32 1.04 11.34
C ARG A 87 6.00 1.82 11.37
N GLY A 88 5.05 1.43 10.53
CA GLY A 88 3.71 2.05 10.46
C GLY A 88 3.71 3.46 9.84
N GLN A 89 4.84 3.89 9.27
CA GLN A 89 5.03 5.21 8.69
C GLN A 89 5.60 5.11 7.26
N LEU A 90 5.32 4.02 6.55
CA LEU A 90 5.69 3.90 5.14
C LEU A 90 4.97 4.98 4.34
N HIS A 91 5.70 6.02 3.96
CA HIS A 91 5.21 7.11 3.13
C HIS A 91 6.26 7.47 2.08
N SER A 92 5.80 7.92 0.93
CA SER A 92 6.67 8.44 -0.13
C SER A 92 6.38 9.92 -0.39
N SER A 93 7.36 10.63 -0.97
CA SER A 93 7.13 11.95 -1.56
C SER A 93 6.37 11.89 -2.89
N GLY A 94 6.03 10.69 -3.37
CA GLY A 94 5.35 10.43 -4.62
C GLY A 94 3.96 9.81 -4.42
N PRO A 95 3.41 9.15 -5.45
CA PRO A 95 2.10 8.54 -5.36
C PRO A 95 2.10 7.36 -4.39
N GLU A 96 1.05 7.22 -3.59
CA GLU A 96 0.83 6.07 -2.72
C GLU A 96 -0.66 5.82 -2.51
N LEU A 97 -1.05 4.57 -2.33
CA LEU A 97 -2.41 4.20 -1.96
C LEU A 97 -2.43 3.80 -0.49
N ARG A 98 -3.39 4.35 0.25
CA ARG A 98 -3.65 3.96 1.63
C ARG A 98 -5.05 3.35 1.76
N ALA A 99 -5.14 2.27 2.53
CA ALA A 99 -6.39 1.68 3.00
C ALA A 99 -6.37 1.72 4.53
N ASP A 100 -7.02 2.74 5.08
CA ASP A 100 -6.97 3.09 6.49
C ASP A 100 -8.31 2.78 7.14
N ARG A 101 -8.28 2.00 8.21
CA ARG A 101 -9.43 1.67 9.05
C ARG A 101 -9.13 2.05 10.50
N PRO A 102 -9.40 3.30 10.89
CA PRO A 102 -9.33 3.74 12.27
C PRO A 102 -10.36 3.03 13.15
N SER A 103 -10.10 2.93 14.46
CA SER A 103 -11.05 2.38 15.42
C SER A 103 -12.40 3.11 15.37
N GLY A 104 -13.49 2.34 15.38
CA GLY A 104 -14.86 2.82 15.32
C GLY A 104 -15.28 3.45 13.98
N LYS A 105 -14.46 3.33 12.92
CA LYS A 105 -14.72 3.96 11.61
C LYS A 105 -14.62 2.94 10.46
N PRO A 106 -15.38 3.15 9.37
CA PRO A 106 -15.21 2.34 8.17
C PRO A 106 -13.83 2.56 7.56
N GLU A 107 -13.37 1.57 6.82
CA GLU A 107 -12.16 1.68 6.00
C GLU A 107 -12.35 2.73 4.91
N THR A 108 -11.28 3.49 4.65
CA THR A 108 -11.21 4.43 3.54
C THR A 108 -10.01 4.10 2.65
N ILE A 109 -10.22 4.09 1.34
CA ILE A 109 -9.19 3.79 0.34
C ILE A 109 -8.91 5.05 -0.47
N ARG A 110 -7.67 5.53 -0.48
CA ARG A 110 -7.32 6.81 -1.11
C ARG A 110 -5.90 6.84 -1.66
N TRP A 111 -5.75 7.46 -2.83
CA TRP A 111 -4.45 7.83 -3.38
C TRP A 111 -3.99 9.19 -2.86
N PHE A 112 -2.72 9.28 -2.45
CA PHE A 112 -1.99 10.51 -2.13
C PHE A 112 -0.86 10.69 -3.14
N GLY A 113 -0.40 11.93 -3.38
CA GLY A 113 0.73 12.22 -4.28
C GLY A 113 0.52 11.80 -5.74
N ARG A 114 -0.69 11.37 -6.11
CA ARG A 114 -1.08 11.06 -7.48
C ARG A 114 -1.39 12.38 -8.17
N GLU A 115 -0.37 13.02 -8.72
CA GLU A 115 -0.61 13.98 -9.81
C GLU A 115 -1.26 13.20 -10.96
N ASP A 116 -2.47 13.60 -11.32
CA ASP A 116 -3.10 13.32 -12.59
C ASP A 116 -2.21 13.88 -13.72
N ARG A 117 -1.19 13.12 -14.11
CA ARG A 117 -0.37 13.40 -15.31
C ARG A 117 -1.13 13.21 -16.63
N ASN A 118 -2.45 13.12 -16.57
CA ASN A 118 -3.32 13.49 -17.67
C ASN A 118 -3.96 14.80 -17.26
N GLY A 119 -3.43 15.91 -17.76
CA GLY A 119 -4.11 17.18 -17.62
C GLY A 119 -5.55 17.05 -18.11
N SER A 120 -6.48 17.50 -17.29
CA SER A 120 -7.67 18.16 -17.80
C SER A 120 -7.54 19.63 -17.45
N PRO A 121 -7.66 20.54 -18.44
CA PRO A 121 -7.93 21.94 -18.15
C PRO A 121 -9.38 22.11 -17.67
N GLU A 122 -9.58 23.24 -16.99
CA GLU A 122 -10.83 23.86 -16.49
C GLU A 122 -11.30 23.47 -15.09
#